data_AF-A0A7X5N0J0-F1
#
_entry.id   AF-A0A7X5N0J0-F1
#
_cell.length_a   1.000
_cell.length_b   1.000
_cell.length_c   1.000
_cell.angle_alpha   90.00
_cell.angle_beta   90.00
_cell.angle_gamma   90.00
#
_symmetry.space_group_name_H-M   'P 1'
#
loop_
_entity.id
_entity.type
_entity.pdbx_description
1 polymer ?
#
loop_
_entity_poly.entity_id
_entity_poly.type
_entity_poly.pdbx_seq_one_letter_code
_entity_poly.pdbx_strand_id
1 'polypeptide(L)'
;LRDGKEYDELSWDQWVAEKKAKPIPGVVDFAKAANARGITLVYISNRAVHLKDATLANLRSVGLPVADDSVFLGLGTVVQGCEQNGSEKNCRRQLAGQKYRVLMQFGDQLGDFVQVTANTGQARGALLQQYHDWFGERWWMLPNPSYGGWEPAQFNNDYAQPWQQRHDAKRAALEVAR
;
A
#
# COMPACT_ATOMS: atom_id res chain seq x y z
N LEU A 1 -18.61 -0.08 -9.22
CA LEU A 1 -17.95 -1.13 -10.04
C LEU A 1 -18.80 -1.35 -11.28
N ARG A 2 -18.25 -1.09 -12.47
CA ARG A 2 -19.03 -0.99 -13.73
C ARG A 2 -19.65 -2.32 -14.19
N ASP A 3 -19.06 -3.44 -13.76
CA ASP A 3 -19.43 -4.79 -14.22
C ASP A 3 -19.83 -5.75 -13.09
N GLY A 4 -20.02 -5.24 -11.86
CA GLY A 4 -20.40 -6.07 -10.69
C GLY A 4 -19.36 -7.11 -10.23
N LYS A 5 -18.15 -7.10 -10.79
CA LYS A 5 -17.07 -8.04 -10.44
C LYS A 5 -16.36 -7.65 -9.14
N GLU A 6 -15.89 -8.65 -8.41
CA GLU A 6 -14.97 -8.51 -7.27
C GLU A 6 -13.51 -8.44 -7.76
N TYR A 7 -12.60 -8.11 -6.84
CA TYR A 7 -11.16 -8.21 -7.08
C TYR A 7 -10.78 -9.65 -7.46
N ASP A 8 -9.94 -9.78 -8.47
CA ASP A 8 -9.41 -11.05 -8.95
C ASP A 8 -7.93 -10.87 -9.30
N GLU A 9 -7.08 -11.76 -8.79
CA GLU A 9 -5.62 -11.65 -8.94
C GLU A 9 -5.17 -11.74 -10.40
N LEU A 10 -5.82 -12.58 -11.21
CA LEU A 10 -5.45 -12.75 -12.62
C LEU A 10 -5.75 -11.48 -13.43
N SER A 11 -6.93 -10.89 -13.23
CA SER A 11 -7.30 -9.63 -13.87
C SER A 11 -6.41 -8.46 -13.42
N TRP A 12 -5.97 -8.48 -12.15
CA TRP A 12 -5.02 -7.51 -11.63
C TRP A 12 -3.64 -7.64 -12.27
N ASP A 13 -3.14 -8.87 -12.40
CA ASP A 13 -1.86 -9.15 -13.07
C ASP A 13 -1.89 -8.70 -14.54
N GLN A 14 -2.99 -8.97 -15.26
CA GLN A 14 -3.21 -8.49 -16.62
C GLN A 14 -3.16 -6.96 -16.69
N TRP A 15 -3.85 -6.27 -15.78
CA TRP A 15 -3.83 -4.81 -15.69
C TRP A 15 -2.41 -4.27 -15.43
N VAL A 16 -1.65 -4.89 -14.54
CA VAL A 16 -0.25 -4.48 -14.28
C VAL A 16 0.62 -4.69 -15.52
N ALA A 17 0.41 -5.80 -16.25
CA ALA A 17 1.12 -6.10 -17.48
C ALA A 17 0.85 -5.08 -18.60
N GLU A 18 -0.29 -4.40 -18.59
CA GLU A 18 -0.59 -3.32 -19.54
C GLU A 18 0.32 -2.10 -19.37
N LYS A 19 0.90 -1.87 -18.18
CA LYS A 19 1.81 -0.73 -17.87
C LYS A 19 1.21 0.65 -18.16
N LYS A 20 -0.11 0.78 -18.04
CA LYS A 20 -0.87 2.02 -18.33
C LYS A 20 -1.30 2.78 -17.08
N ALA A 21 -0.82 2.43 -15.90
CA ALA A 21 -1.17 3.16 -14.69
C ALA A 21 -0.64 4.59 -14.79
N LYS A 22 -1.52 5.55 -14.53
CA LYS A 22 -1.18 6.98 -14.50
C LYS A 22 -0.63 7.36 -13.13
N PRO A 23 0.29 8.33 -13.04
CA PRO A 23 0.78 8.81 -11.76
C PRO A 23 -0.31 9.59 -11.02
N ILE A 24 -0.29 9.52 -9.69
CA ILE A 24 -1.08 10.40 -8.84
C ILE A 24 -0.59 11.86 -9.05
N PRO A 25 -1.48 12.86 -9.13
CA PRO A 25 -1.06 14.25 -9.31
C PRO A 25 0.01 14.69 -8.30
N GLY A 26 1.04 15.40 -8.77
CA GLY A 26 2.16 15.90 -7.96
C GLY A 26 3.27 14.89 -7.65
N VAL A 27 3.04 13.58 -7.76
CA VAL A 27 4.03 12.57 -7.36
C VAL A 27 5.31 12.61 -8.21
N VAL A 28 5.17 12.87 -9.52
CA VAL A 28 6.30 12.91 -10.45
C VAL A 28 7.22 14.09 -10.14
N ASP A 29 6.64 15.26 -9.92
CA ASP A 29 7.40 16.48 -9.61
C ASP A 29 8.10 16.36 -8.25
N PHE A 30 7.38 15.88 -7.24
CA PHE A 30 7.97 15.59 -5.93
C PHE A 30 9.13 14.60 -6.03
N ALA A 31 8.93 13.48 -6.72
CA ALA A 31 9.94 12.43 -6.85
C ALA A 31 11.18 12.91 -7.60
N LYS A 32 11.02 13.66 -8.69
CA LYS A 32 12.13 14.27 -9.43
C LYS A 32 12.88 15.28 -8.56
N ALA A 33 12.16 16.12 -7.83
CA ALA A 33 12.74 17.09 -6.92
C ALA A 33 13.54 16.42 -5.79
N ALA A 34 13.04 15.32 -5.22
CA ALA A 34 13.74 14.54 -4.20
C ALA A 34 14.99 13.86 -4.80
N ASN A 35 14.87 13.20 -5.95
CA ASN A 35 15.97 12.51 -6.62
C ASN A 35 17.09 13.48 -7.04
N ALA A 36 16.75 14.69 -7.51
CA ALA A 36 17.72 15.74 -7.83
C ALA A 36 18.51 16.24 -6.61
N ARG A 37 18.00 16.00 -5.40
CA ARG A 37 18.68 16.29 -4.11
C ARG A 37 19.44 15.08 -3.56
N GLY A 38 19.57 14.01 -4.35
CA GLY A 38 20.25 12.78 -3.93
C GLY A 38 19.40 11.88 -3.01
N ILE A 39 18.09 12.08 -2.95
CA ILE A 39 17.18 11.24 -2.16
C ILE A 39 16.65 10.11 -3.04
N THR A 40 16.98 8.87 -2.67
CA THR A 40 16.48 7.67 -3.35
C THR A 40 15.03 7.39 -2.99
N LEU A 41 14.20 7.13 -4.01
CA LEU A 41 12.85 6.60 -3.81
C LEU A 41 12.89 5.08 -3.72
N VAL A 42 12.31 4.53 -2.65
CA VAL A 42 12.12 3.08 -2.47
C VAL A 42 10.62 2.76 -2.57
N TYR A 43 10.27 1.87 -3.48
CA TYR A 43 8.90 1.46 -3.78
C TYR A 43 8.56 0.15 -3.05
N ILE A 44 7.93 0.26 -1.88
CA ILE A 44 7.46 -0.90 -1.12
C ILE A 44 5.98 -1.15 -1.45
N SER A 45 5.71 -2.19 -2.23
CA SER A 45 4.39 -2.44 -2.83
C SER A 45 3.91 -3.85 -2.60
N ASN A 46 2.59 -4.03 -2.53
CA ASN A 46 1.98 -5.37 -2.53
C ASN A 46 1.67 -5.91 -3.94
N ARG A 47 2.14 -5.23 -5.00
CA ARG A 47 2.35 -5.94 -6.28
C ARG A 47 3.36 -7.06 -6.05
N ALA A 48 3.01 -8.27 -6.47
CA ALA A 48 3.84 -9.44 -6.27
C ALA A 48 5.17 -9.34 -7.03
N VAL A 49 6.20 -10.03 -6.53
CA VAL A 49 7.56 -9.95 -7.09
C VAL A 49 7.64 -10.33 -8.57
N HIS A 50 6.76 -11.22 -9.08
CA HIS A 50 6.72 -11.56 -10.50
C HIS A 50 6.23 -10.41 -11.39
N LEU A 51 5.55 -9.41 -10.83
CA LEU A 51 5.09 -8.21 -11.53
C LEU A 51 6.11 -7.06 -11.51
N LYS A 52 7.33 -7.31 -10.99
CA LYS A 52 8.38 -6.29 -10.83
C LYS A 52 8.71 -5.57 -12.14
N ASP A 53 9.00 -6.32 -13.20
CA ASP A 53 9.48 -5.73 -14.45
C ASP A 53 8.44 -4.83 -15.10
N ALA A 54 7.17 -5.27 -15.10
CA ALA A 54 6.07 -4.46 -15.59
C ALA A 54 5.87 -3.20 -14.73
N THR A 55 6.01 -3.31 -13.41
CA THR A 55 5.90 -2.17 -12.50
C THR A 55 7.02 -1.15 -12.72
N LEU A 56 8.28 -1.59 -12.78
CA LEU A 56 9.42 -0.71 -13.03
C LEU A 56 9.33 -0.04 -14.41
N ALA A 57 8.88 -0.77 -15.44
CA ALA A 57 8.65 -0.20 -16.76
C ALA A 57 7.57 0.90 -16.73
N ASN A 58 6.45 0.67 -16.03
CA ASN A 58 5.40 1.68 -15.89
C ASN A 58 5.92 2.91 -15.13
N LEU A 59 6.64 2.73 -14.01
CA LEU A 59 7.23 3.83 -13.23
C LEU A 59 8.15 4.71 -14.11
N ARG A 60 9.07 4.08 -14.84
CA ARG A 60 9.97 4.78 -15.77
C ARG A 60 9.19 5.52 -16.86
N SER A 61 8.16 4.89 -17.44
CA SER A 61 7.36 5.50 -18.52
C SER A 61 6.59 6.76 -18.10
N VAL A 62 6.18 6.86 -16.83
CA VAL A 62 5.49 8.05 -16.29
C VAL A 62 6.46 9.08 -15.70
N GLY A 63 7.77 8.84 -15.83
CA GLY A 63 8.82 9.76 -15.38
C GLY A 63 9.15 9.68 -13.89
N LEU A 64 8.77 8.60 -13.19
CA LEU A 64 9.19 8.36 -11.82
C LEU A 64 10.64 7.84 -11.79
N PRO A 65 11.52 8.36 -10.91
CA PRO A 65 12.89 7.91 -10.79
C PRO A 65 12.97 6.45 -10.32
N VAL A 66 13.75 5.64 -11.01
CA VAL A 66 14.09 4.27 -10.63
C VAL A 66 15.61 4.14 -10.70
N ALA A 67 16.27 4.17 -9.54
CA ALA A 67 17.73 4.13 -9.48
C ALA A 67 18.28 2.82 -10.04
N ASP A 68 17.74 1.71 -9.57
CA ASP A 68 18.01 0.35 -10.04
C ASP A 68 16.87 -0.58 -9.60
N ASP A 69 16.99 -1.85 -9.92
CA ASP A 69 15.95 -2.84 -9.65
C ASP A 69 15.79 -3.18 -8.15
N SER A 70 16.74 -2.82 -7.28
CA SER A 70 16.68 -3.05 -5.84
C SER A 70 15.76 -2.07 -5.11
N VAL A 71 15.38 -0.96 -5.74
CA VAL A 71 14.47 0.02 -5.14
C VAL A 71 13.01 -0.46 -5.10
N PHE A 72 12.67 -1.57 -5.77
CA PHE A 72 11.34 -2.17 -5.70
C PHE A 72 11.32 -3.39 -4.77
N LEU A 73 10.50 -3.31 -3.71
CA LEU A 73 10.28 -4.37 -2.73
C LEU A 73 8.81 -4.81 -2.79
N GLY A 74 8.55 -5.83 -3.62
CA GLY A 74 7.22 -6.37 -3.90
C GLY A 74 6.71 -7.35 -2.83
N LEU A 75 5.45 -7.79 -2.96
CA LEU A 75 4.92 -8.88 -2.14
C LEU A 75 5.65 -10.18 -2.51
N GLY A 76 6.14 -10.91 -1.50
CA GLY A 76 6.98 -12.10 -1.69
C GLY A 76 8.49 -11.82 -1.68
N THR A 77 8.93 -10.58 -1.47
CA THR A 77 10.35 -10.31 -1.19
C THR A 77 10.76 -10.96 0.13
N VAL A 78 11.70 -11.91 0.05
CA VAL A 78 12.26 -12.59 1.22
C VAL A 78 13.27 -11.68 1.91
N VAL A 79 13.12 -11.49 3.22
CA VAL A 79 14.03 -10.70 4.06
C VAL A 79 14.62 -11.63 5.11
N GLN A 80 15.94 -11.78 5.08
CA GLN A 80 16.65 -12.65 6.01
C GLN A 80 16.39 -12.22 7.46
N GLY A 81 16.01 -13.17 8.32
CA GLY A 81 15.76 -12.92 9.74
C GLY A 81 14.46 -12.16 10.04
N CYS A 82 13.58 -11.98 9.06
CA CYS A 82 12.26 -11.36 9.28
C CYS A 82 11.17 -12.21 8.62
N GLU A 83 10.28 -12.75 9.45
CA GLU A 83 9.14 -13.52 8.97
C GLU A 83 8.02 -12.58 8.49
N GLN A 84 7.63 -12.76 7.24
CA GLN A 84 6.63 -11.94 6.57
C GLN A 84 5.23 -12.33 7.05
N ASN A 85 4.53 -11.44 7.76
CA ASN A 85 3.12 -11.63 8.12
C ASN A 85 2.21 -11.23 6.97
N GLY A 86 1.71 -12.19 6.21
CA GLY A 86 0.78 -11.95 5.10
C GLY A 86 1.29 -10.86 4.15
N SER A 87 0.45 -9.86 3.88
CA SER A 87 0.76 -8.74 2.98
C SER A 87 1.34 -7.51 3.69
N GLU A 88 1.62 -7.58 4.98
CA GLU A 88 2.21 -6.46 5.73
C GLU A 88 3.57 -6.06 5.16
N LYS A 89 3.97 -4.80 5.33
CA LYS A 89 5.21 -4.29 4.71
C LYS A 89 6.39 -4.20 5.68
N ASN A 90 6.25 -4.68 6.91
CA ASN A 90 7.23 -4.46 7.98
C ASN A 90 8.64 -4.96 7.64
N CYS A 91 8.79 -6.22 7.20
CA CYS A 91 10.11 -6.76 6.83
C CYS A 91 10.78 -5.96 5.71
N ARG A 92 10.01 -5.56 4.70
CA ARG A 92 10.50 -4.75 3.57
C ARG A 92 10.87 -3.33 4.00
N ARG A 93 10.13 -2.73 4.94
CA ARG A 93 10.50 -1.44 5.56
C ARG A 93 11.78 -1.55 6.38
N GLN A 94 11.95 -2.62 7.16
CA GLN A 94 13.19 -2.88 7.89
C GLN A 94 14.39 -3.02 6.94
N LEU A 95 14.23 -3.78 5.85
CA LEU A 95 15.25 -3.91 4.81
C LEU A 95 15.64 -2.55 4.20
N ALA A 96 14.66 -1.68 3.93
CA ALA A 96 14.95 -0.32 3.48
C ALA A 96 15.69 0.50 4.56
N GLY A 97 15.27 0.41 5.82
CA GLY A 97 15.89 1.11 6.96
C GLY A 97 17.32 0.65 7.30
N GLN A 98 17.70 -0.58 6.93
CA GLN A 98 19.09 -1.06 7.05
C GLN A 98 20.03 -0.39 6.05
N LYS A 99 19.51 0.09 4.92
CA LYS A 99 20.30 0.69 3.82
C LYS A 99 20.18 2.21 3.77
N TYR A 100 19.05 2.75 4.19
CA TYR A 100 18.70 4.15 4.04
C TYR A 100 18.22 4.74 5.35
N ARG A 101 18.53 6.03 5.57
CA ARG A 101 17.76 6.84 6.53
C ARG A 101 16.45 7.24 5.87
N VAL A 102 15.35 6.65 6.31
CA VAL A 102 14.00 6.98 5.81
C VAL A 102 13.61 8.36 6.30
N LEU A 103 13.54 9.33 5.39
CA LEU A 103 13.10 10.69 5.70
C LEU A 103 11.58 10.81 5.67
N MET A 104 10.97 10.14 4.69
CA MET A 104 9.57 10.28 4.41
C MET A 104 8.92 8.98 3.94
N GLN A 105 7.64 8.79 4.28
CA GLN A 105 6.87 7.62 3.89
C GLN A 105 5.50 8.02 3.38
N PHE A 106 5.10 7.45 2.26
CA PHE A 106 3.85 7.78 1.56
C PHE A 106 3.05 6.49 1.36
N GLY A 107 1.73 6.59 1.49
CA GLY A 107 0.85 5.44 1.38
C GLY A 107 -0.61 5.84 1.49
N ASP A 108 -1.49 4.97 1.03
CA ASP A 108 -2.94 5.13 1.12
C ASP A 108 -3.59 4.19 2.16
N GLN A 109 -2.77 3.34 2.79
CA GLN A 109 -3.21 2.37 3.78
C GLN A 109 -2.40 2.52 5.08
N LEU A 110 -3.04 2.29 6.23
CA LEU A 110 -2.33 2.28 7.52
C LEU A 110 -1.16 1.27 7.54
N GLY A 111 -1.35 0.12 6.89
CA GLY A 111 -0.34 -0.94 6.71
C GLY A 111 0.88 -0.50 5.89
N ASP A 112 0.79 0.61 5.17
CA ASP A 112 1.96 1.21 4.52
C ASP A 112 2.92 1.77 5.54
N PHE A 113 2.41 2.32 6.65
CA PHE A 113 3.15 3.07 7.66
C PHE A 113 3.65 2.19 8.82
N VAL A 114 2.75 1.36 9.33
CA VAL A 114 2.95 0.53 10.53
C VAL A 114 2.45 -0.88 10.27
N GLN A 115 2.88 -1.85 11.08
CA GLN A 115 2.36 -3.21 10.97
C GLN A 115 0.98 -3.31 11.63
N VAL A 116 -0.04 -3.72 10.86
CA VAL A 116 -1.39 -3.97 11.39
C VAL A 116 -1.51 -5.46 11.73
N THR A 117 -1.30 -5.82 12.99
CA THR A 117 -1.34 -7.22 13.44
C THR A 117 -2.76 -7.79 13.55
N ALA A 118 -3.70 -6.97 13.99
CA ALA A 118 -5.13 -7.29 14.02
C ALA A 118 -5.89 -6.24 13.19
N ASN A 119 -6.62 -6.67 12.16
CA ASN A 119 -7.34 -5.75 11.29
C ASN A 119 -8.77 -5.53 11.79
N THR A 120 -8.92 -4.89 12.93
CA THR A 120 -10.21 -4.47 13.50
C THR A 120 -10.26 -2.94 13.61
N GLY A 121 -11.46 -2.37 13.68
CA GLY A 121 -11.62 -0.92 13.92
C GLY A 121 -10.88 -0.43 15.16
N GLN A 122 -10.96 -1.19 16.27
CA GLN A 122 -10.28 -0.88 17.52
C GLN A 122 -8.75 -0.87 17.38
N ALA A 123 -8.17 -1.93 16.80
CA ALA A 123 -6.72 -2.04 16.65
C ALA A 123 -6.16 -0.97 15.70
N ARG A 124 -6.87 -0.67 14.61
CA ARG A 124 -6.52 0.43 13.70
C ARG A 124 -6.63 1.79 14.38
N GLY A 125 -7.69 2.01 15.17
CA GLY A 125 -7.87 3.23 15.97
C GLY A 125 -6.75 3.44 16.98
N ALA A 126 -6.33 2.39 17.68
CA ALA A 126 -5.22 2.44 18.63
C ALA A 126 -3.89 2.81 17.95
N LEU A 127 -3.61 2.24 16.76
CA LEU A 127 -2.43 2.60 15.97
C LEU A 127 -2.49 4.06 15.48
N LEU A 128 -3.66 4.53 15.02
CA LEU A 128 -3.84 5.92 14.61
C LEU A 128 -3.62 6.88 15.78
N GLN A 129 -4.10 6.54 16.98
CA GLN A 129 -3.87 7.34 18.18
C GLN A 129 -2.39 7.35 18.57
N GLN A 130 -1.73 6.18 18.56
CA GLN A 130 -0.32 6.05 18.93
C GLN A 130 0.61 6.87 18.01
N TYR A 131 0.31 6.90 16.72
CA TYR A 131 1.13 7.56 15.70
C TYR A 131 0.52 8.85 15.15
N HIS A 132 -0.44 9.45 15.87
CA HIS A 132 -1.18 10.63 15.43
C HIS A 132 -0.24 11.74 14.92
N ASP A 133 0.76 12.10 15.72
CA ASP A 133 1.66 13.22 15.44
C ASP A 133 2.67 12.93 14.31
N TRP A 134 2.72 11.69 13.80
CA TRP A 134 3.61 11.36 12.68
C TRP A 134 2.99 11.72 11.33
N PHE A 135 1.66 11.76 11.24
CA PHE A 135 0.98 12.12 10.01
C PHE A 135 1.15 13.62 9.71
N GLY A 136 1.60 13.92 8.49
CA GLY A 136 1.94 15.29 8.06
C GLY A 136 3.38 15.71 8.35
N GLU A 137 4.09 15.03 9.26
CA GLU A 137 5.50 15.30 9.58
C GLU A 137 6.46 14.26 8.98
N ARG A 138 6.09 12.98 9.06
CA ARG A 138 6.92 11.81 8.67
C ARG A 138 6.17 10.83 7.79
N TRP A 139 4.85 10.81 7.91
CA TRP A 139 3.94 9.96 7.18
C TRP A 139 2.95 10.82 6.41
N TRP A 140 2.86 10.59 5.10
CA TRP A 140 1.96 11.33 4.21
C TRP A 140 0.92 10.37 3.66
N MET A 141 -0.27 10.43 4.26
CA MET A 141 -1.43 9.64 3.84
C MET A 141 -2.03 10.20 2.56
N LEU A 142 -2.27 9.33 1.58
CA LEU A 142 -3.02 9.63 0.37
C LEU A 142 -4.45 9.10 0.49
N PRO A 143 -5.47 9.83 0.03
CA PRO A 143 -6.85 9.36 0.14
C PRO A 143 -7.13 8.24 -0.86
N ASN A 144 -7.57 7.08 -0.36
CA ASN A 144 -8.12 5.99 -1.18
C ASN A 144 -9.44 5.47 -0.59
N PRO A 145 -10.59 6.07 -0.97
CA PRO A 145 -11.90 5.60 -0.54
C PRO A 145 -12.42 4.41 -1.37
N SER A 146 -11.65 3.93 -2.36
CA SER A 146 -12.13 2.89 -3.29
C SER A 146 -11.91 1.48 -2.75
N TYR A 147 -10.78 1.24 -2.10
CA TYR A 147 -10.43 -0.05 -1.50
C TYR A 147 -9.34 0.12 -0.44
N GLY A 148 -9.13 -0.92 0.37
CA GLY A 148 -7.94 -1.07 1.19
C GLY A 148 -8.22 -1.81 2.48
N GLY A 149 -7.20 -1.99 3.32
CA GLY A 149 -7.34 -2.80 4.56
C GLY A 149 -8.41 -2.29 5.54
N TRP A 150 -8.91 -1.07 5.38
CA TRP A 150 -10.03 -0.54 6.17
C TRP A 150 -11.38 -1.18 5.82
N GLU A 151 -11.54 -1.67 4.59
CA GLU A 151 -12.77 -2.33 4.12
C GLU A 151 -12.97 -3.70 4.79
N PRO A 152 -12.01 -4.66 4.70
CA PRO A 152 -12.17 -5.95 5.34
C PRO A 152 -12.07 -5.91 6.86
N ALA A 153 -11.65 -4.78 7.44
CA ALA A 153 -11.72 -4.58 8.88
C ALA A 153 -13.17 -4.61 9.42
N GLN A 154 -14.18 -4.41 8.56
CA GLN A 154 -15.59 -4.50 8.95
C GLN A 154 -16.08 -5.95 9.11
N PHE A 155 -15.33 -6.93 8.57
CA PHE A 155 -15.66 -8.36 8.62
C PHE A 155 -14.43 -9.22 8.96
N ASN A 156 -13.48 -8.67 9.71
CA ASN A 156 -12.29 -9.37 10.22
C ASN A 156 -11.44 -10.09 9.16
N ASN A 157 -11.36 -9.56 7.93
CA ASN A 157 -10.70 -10.21 6.79
C ASN A 157 -11.28 -11.57 6.37
N ASP A 158 -12.48 -11.93 6.84
CA ASP A 158 -13.09 -13.21 6.50
C ASP A 158 -13.76 -13.16 5.12
N TYR A 159 -12.93 -13.29 4.09
CA TYR A 159 -13.36 -13.36 2.69
C TYR A 159 -14.10 -14.66 2.34
N ALA A 160 -14.10 -15.66 3.23
CA ALA A 160 -14.89 -16.88 3.03
C ALA A 160 -16.39 -16.63 3.26
N GLN A 161 -16.75 -15.52 3.91
CA GLN A 161 -18.15 -15.13 4.08
C GLN A 161 -18.81 -14.78 2.74
N PRO A 162 -20.10 -15.13 2.56
CA PRO A 162 -20.89 -14.70 1.41
C PRO A 162 -20.80 -13.18 1.21
N TRP A 163 -20.79 -12.76 -0.05
CA TRP A 163 -20.72 -11.33 -0.42
C TRP A 163 -21.76 -10.47 0.33
N GLN A 164 -23.00 -10.97 0.45
CA GLN A 164 -24.07 -10.26 1.13
C GLN A 164 -23.75 -9.99 2.60
N GLN A 165 -23.15 -10.95 3.30
CA GLN A 165 -22.79 -10.78 4.71
C GLN A 165 -21.67 -9.75 4.89
N ARG A 166 -20.65 -9.78 4.01
CA ARG A 166 -19.59 -8.76 3.98
C ARG A 166 -20.17 -7.38 3.63
N HIS A 167 -21.13 -7.32 2.72
CA HIS A 167 -21.83 -6.09 2.36
C HIS A 167 -22.62 -5.51 3.54
N ASP A 168 -23.40 -6.34 4.22
CA ASP A 168 -24.22 -5.93 5.36
C ASP A 168 -23.36 -5.46 6.54
N ALA A 169 -22.23 -6.13 6.81
CA ALA A 169 -21.27 -5.69 7.81
C ALA A 169 -20.74 -4.28 7.52
N LYS A 170 -20.41 -3.98 6.26
CA LYS A 170 -20.00 -2.63 5.84
C LYS A 170 -21.10 -1.60 6.01
N ARG A 171 -22.37 -1.96 5.77
CA ARG A 171 -23.52 -1.06 6.00
C ARG A 171 -23.76 -0.81 7.49
N ALA A 172 -23.61 -1.84 8.31
CA ALA A 172 -23.78 -1.73 9.77
C ALA A 172 -22.71 -0.85 10.42
N ALA A 173 -21.53 -0.73 9.80
CA ALA A 173 -20.47 0.16 10.24
C ALA A 173 -20.72 1.66 9.97
N LEU A 174 -21.81 2.03 9.28
CA LEU A 174 -22.14 3.42 9.01
C LEU A 174 -22.64 4.13 10.27
N GLU A 175 -21.96 5.21 10.67
CA GLU A 175 -22.45 6.15 11.67
C GLU A 175 -23.40 7.15 11.00
N VAL A 176 -24.68 6.83 10.96
CA VAL A 176 -25.70 7.73 10.41
C VAL A 176 -25.95 8.88 11.38
N ALA A 177 -25.94 10.11 10.87
CA ALA A 177 -26.34 11.28 11.65
C ALA A 177 -27.76 11.05 12.21
N ARG A 178 -27.90 11.18 13.53
CA ARG A 178 -29.20 11.15 14.22
C ARG A 178 -29.74 12.56 14.35
#